data_AF-A9NVE2-F1
#
_entry.id   AF-A9NVE2-F1
#
_cell.length_a   1.000
_cell.length_b   1.000
_cell.length_c   1.000
_cell.angle_alpha   90.00
_cell.angle_beta   90.00
_cell.angle_gamma   90.00
#
_symmetry.space_group_name_H-M   'P 1'
#
loop_
_entity.id
_entity.type
_entity.pdbx_description
1 polymer ?
#
loop_
_entity_poly.entity_id
_entity_poly.type
_entity_poly.pdbx_seq_one_letter_code
_entity_poly.pdbx_strand_id
1 'polypeptide(L)'
;MESEYSKTIHHTFAGNPLIGAAAASSDSVSPDSSDGVESAVASLRNLLTDTAEEEATGGGIRILPFRQGKPLVESSIAAANSDVGPTWRLAWQTVHKCRGLFEASGLKLEEESLVYLGERNGVVYWALDFTDLNLVSQFGSEEGKNAYVELRTLMVAADWSDENAMGELSIAGQARAILEWHGLCQFCGRCGTKTSPQKAGRRRHCQNDNCKKSFYPRVDPVVIMLVIDKANDRALLSRQSRFVSRMWSCLAGFIEPGESLEEAVKRETQEEVGIEVGEVIYHSSQPWPVGPSSMPCQLMVGFFAFAKSFDICVDKNELEDAQWHSREDVRKALTFAEYKKAQITSAFRVHHICGGVEKGQGLASDFNVETGELAPMFVPGPFAIAHHLISSWANEGVGGLVN
;
A
#
# COMPACT_ATOMS: atom_id res chain seq x y z
N MET A 1 33.17 -0.83 -19.40
CA MET A 1 31.80 -0.29 -19.49
C MET A 1 30.90 -1.27 -18.79
N GLU A 2 30.94 -1.21 -17.46
CA GLU A 2 30.05 -1.99 -16.60
C GLU A 2 28.63 -1.44 -16.74
N SER A 3 27.66 -2.35 -16.70
CA SER A 3 26.25 -2.14 -16.97
C SER A 3 25.62 -1.15 -16.00
N GLU A 4 25.21 0.00 -16.50
CA GLU A 4 24.48 1.04 -15.76
C GLU A 4 22.97 0.73 -15.62
N TYR A 5 22.53 -0.50 -15.88
CA TYR A 5 21.11 -0.88 -15.96
C TYR A 5 20.82 -2.18 -15.21
N SER A 6 20.89 -2.11 -13.89
CA SER A 6 19.98 -2.84 -13.02
C SER A 6 19.29 -1.80 -12.13
N LYS A 7 18.41 -0.99 -12.73
CA LYS A 7 17.52 -0.13 -11.94
C LYS A 7 16.45 -1.04 -11.36
N THR A 8 16.65 -1.47 -10.11
CA THR A 8 15.62 -2.15 -9.33
C THR A 8 14.33 -1.34 -9.43
N ILE A 9 13.24 -1.96 -9.91
CA ILE A 9 11.94 -1.28 -10.00
C ILE A 9 11.42 -1.11 -8.56
N HIS A 10 11.35 0.14 -8.09
CA HIS A 10 10.83 0.47 -6.76
C HIS A 10 9.33 0.76 -6.85
N HIS A 11 8.51 -0.21 -6.47
CA HIS A 11 7.06 -0.02 -6.36
C HIS A 11 6.69 0.61 -5.02
N THR A 12 5.72 1.52 -5.03
CA THR A 12 5.11 1.99 -3.79
C THR A 12 4.52 0.81 -3.00
N PHE A 13 4.61 0.85 -1.68
CA PHE A 13 4.24 -0.23 -0.75
C PHE A 13 5.10 -1.50 -0.81
N ALA A 14 6.14 -1.54 -1.65
CA ALA A 14 7.16 -2.60 -1.64
C ALA A 14 8.45 -2.11 -0.96
N GLY A 15 9.38 -3.04 -0.68
CA GLY A 15 10.68 -2.70 -0.11
C GLY A 15 10.64 -2.32 1.38
N ASN A 16 9.84 -3.02 2.17
CA ASN A 16 9.73 -2.77 3.61
C ASN A 16 11.10 -2.90 4.30
N PRO A 17 11.62 -1.81 4.91
CA PRO A 17 12.95 -1.80 5.50
C PRO A 17 13.00 -2.44 6.90
N LEU A 18 11.85 -2.82 7.47
CA LEU A 18 11.78 -3.53 8.74
C LEU A 18 11.98 -5.02 8.51
N ILE A 19 12.91 -5.60 9.25
CA ILE A 19 13.21 -7.03 9.17
C ILE A 19 12.17 -7.79 10.00
N GLY A 20 11.56 -8.80 9.39
CA GLY A 20 10.64 -9.71 10.06
C GLY A 20 11.34 -10.53 11.15
N ALA A 21 10.56 -11.11 12.06
CA ALA A 21 11.08 -11.85 13.22
C ALA A 21 12.09 -12.97 12.88
N ALA A 22 11.99 -13.57 11.69
CA ALA A 22 12.85 -14.69 11.28
C ALA A 22 14.32 -14.31 11.00
N ALA A 23 14.68 -13.01 10.99
CA ALA A 23 16.01 -12.54 10.59
C ALA A 23 16.74 -11.71 11.66
N ALA A 24 16.27 -11.70 12.90
CA ALA A 24 17.04 -11.16 14.03
C ALA A 24 18.20 -12.10 14.38
N SER A 25 19.41 -11.52 14.50
CA SER A 25 20.68 -12.21 14.76
C SER A 25 20.66 -13.14 15.97
N SER A 26 21.46 -14.20 15.92
CA SER A 26 21.58 -15.32 16.88
C SER A 26 21.90 -14.98 18.35
N ASP A 27 22.06 -13.71 18.72
CA ASP A 27 22.42 -13.27 20.08
C ASP A 27 21.33 -12.44 20.79
N SER A 28 20.18 -12.22 20.16
CA SER A 28 18.95 -11.79 20.83
C SER A 28 17.92 -12.91 20.70
N VAL A 29 17.09 -13.11 21.72
CA VAL A 29 16.06 -14.16 21.78
C VAL A 29 15.36 -14.28 20.42
N SER A 30 15.68 -15.33 19.66
CA SER A 30 15.16 -15.51 18.30
C SER A 30 13.63 -15.54 18.35
N PRO A 31 12.93 -14.62 17.69
CA PRO A 31 11.47 -14.51 17.79
C PRO A 31 10.70 -15.59 17.00
N ASP A 32 11.37 -16.65 16.54
CA ASP A 32 10.70 -17.79 15.91
C ASP A 32 10.16 -18.82 16.91
N SER A 33 10.60 -18.81 18.18
CA SER A 33 9.86 -19.52 19.22
C SER A 33 8.49 -18.84 19.42
N SER A 34 7.44 -19.61 19.72
CA SER A 34 6.18 -19.05 20.26
C SER A 34 6.47 -18.03 21.37
N ASP A 35 7.50 -18.31 22.15
CA ASP A 35 7.79 -17.67 23.41
C ASP A 35 8.44 -16.29 23.23
N GLY A 36 9.28 -16.07 22.22
CA GLY A 36 9.95 -14.77 22.01
C GLY A 36 9.00 -13.65 21.56
N VAL A 37 8.06 -13.97 20.66
CA VAL A 37 7.08 -12.99 20.15
C VAL A 37 5.94 -12.78 21.13
N GLU A 38 5.47 -13.83 21.82
CA GLU A 38 4.49 -13.69 22.90
C GLU A 38 5.09 -12.93 24.09
N SER A 39 6.37 -13.15 24.39
CA SER A 39 7.12 -12.32 25.35
C SER A 39 7.18 -10.86 24.90
N ALA A 40 7.43 -10.57 23.62
CA ALA A 40 7.49 -9.18 23.15
C ALA A 40 6.12 -8.45 23.24
N VAL A 41 5.02 -9.14 22.96
CA VAL A 41 3.65 -8.62 23.17
C VAL A 41 3.38 -8.38 24.64
N ALA A 42 3.68 -9.37 25.50
CA ALA A 42 3.50 -9.25 26.94
C ALA A 42 4.36 -8.13 27.54
N SER A 43 5.62 -8.00 27.09
CA SER A 43 6.53 -6.92 27.45
C SER A 43 5.98 -5.57 27.04
N LEU A 44 5.51 -5.39 25.80
CA LEU A 44 4.92 -4.12 25.37
C LEU A 44 3.64 -3.81 26.15
N ARG A 45 2.79 -4.81 26.41
CA ARG A 45 1.57 -4.64 27.21
C ARG A 45 1.91 -4.15 28.61
N ASN A 46 2.82 -4.84 29.30
CA ASN A 46 3.29 -4.43 30.63
C ASN A 46 3.89 -3.03 30.59
N LEU A 47 4.71 -2.71 29.58
CA LEU A 47 5.26 -1.37 29.41
C LEU A 47 4.20 -0.30 29.12
N LEU A 48 3.04 -0.64 28.59
CA LEU A 48 1.94 0.31 28.35
C LEU A 48 0.96 0.42 29.51
N THR A 49 0.92 -0.57 30.43
CA THR A 49 -0.08 -0.63 31.51
C THR A 49 0.49 -0.62 32.92
N ASP A 50 1.78 -0.89 33.11
CA ASP A 50 2.41 -1.05 34.42
C ASP A 50 3.31 0.14 34.77
N THR A 51 3.34 0.51 36.05
CA THR A 51 4.02 1.72 36.55
C THR A 51 5.53 1.54 36.76
N ALA A 52 6.11 0.41 36.35
CA ALA A 52 7.53 0.12 36.57
C ALA A 52 8.44 1.07 35.74
N GLU A 53 9.48 1.57 36.40
CA GLU A 53 10.54 2.39 35.82
C GLU A 53 11.26 1.64 34.69
N GLU A 54 11.56 2.36 33.60
CA GLU A 54 12.31 1.83 32.46
C GLU A 54 13.67 1.30 32.92
N GLU A 55 13.82 -0.01 33.10
CA GLU A 55 15.14 -0.62 32.96
C GLU A 55 15.51 -0.56 31.47
N ALA A 56 16.55 0.24 31.20
CA ALA A 56 17.17 0.46 29.91
C ALA A 56 17.59 -0.87 29.27
N THR A 57 16.66 -1.52 28.56
CA THR A 57 16.99 -2.57 27.61
C THR A 57 17.29 -1.91 26.27
N GLY A 58 18.52 -2.10 25.79
CA GLY A 58 19.18 -1.35 24.71
C GLY A 58 18.62 -1.58 23.30
N GLY A 59 17.31 -1.42 23.12
CA GLY A 59 16.65 -1.40 21.83
C GLY A 59 15.32 -0.64 21.93
N GLY A 60 15.27 0.59 21.43
CA GLY A 60 14.10 1.47 21.61
C GLY A 60 12.84 0.88 20.96
N ILE A 61 11.68 1.04 21.60
CA ILE A 61 10.38 0.68 21.00
C ILE A 61 9.74 1.93 20.36
N ARG A 62 9.20 1.76 19.14
CA ARG A 62 8.44 2.78 18.41
C ARG A 62 7.04 2.26 18.08
N ILE A 63 6.03 3.07 18.33
CA ILE A 63 4.63 2.74 18.10
C ILE A 63 4.07 3.70 17.04
N LEU A 64 3.44 3.17 15.99
CA LEU A 64 2.70 3.94 15.00
C LEU A 64 1.20 3.85 15.30
N PRO A 65 0.58 4.97 15.74
CA PRO A 65 -0.86 5.03 15.93
C PRO A 65 -1.60 4.95 14.60
N PHE A 66 -2.69 4.19 14.59
CA PHE A 66 -3.67 4.13 13.51
C PHE A 66 -5.04 4.60 14.00
N ARG A 67 -5.84 5.11 13.08
CA ARG A 67 -7.26 5.38 13.28
C ARG A 67 -8.03 5.15 11.98
N GLN A 68 -8.96 4.22 12.00
CA GLN A 68 -9.80 3.83 10.86
C GLN A 68 -8.94 3.51 9.63
N GLY A 69 -7.87 2.75 9.83
CA GLY A 69 -6.92 2.39 8.77
C GLY A 69 -5.96 3.50 8.33
N LYS A 70 -6.03 4.70 8.93
CA LYS A 70 -5.14 5.83 8.64
C LYS A 70 -3.96 5.84 9.63
N PRO A 71 -2.70 5.85 9.17
CA PRO A 71 -1.56 6.08 10.06
C PRO A 71 -1.52 7.53 10.52
N LEU A 72 -0.95 7.75 11.71
CA LEU A 72 -0.54 9.07 12.16
C LEU A 72 0.71 9.51 11.39
N VAL A 73 0.65 10.69 10.79
CA VAL A 73 1.75 11.31 10.06
C VAL A 73 2.03 12.70 10.59
N GLU A 74 3.23 13.19 10.34
CA GLU A 74 3.61 14.58 10.55
C GLU A 74 4.12 15.19 9.24
N SER A 75 4.02 16.51 9.10
CA SER A 75 4.48 17.21 7.90
C SER A 75 5.35 18.41 8.24
N SER A 76 6.32 18.69 7.37
CA SER A 76 7.24 19.83 7.52
C SER A 76 7.47 20.54 6.19
N ILE A 77 7.72 21.86 6.26
CA ILE A 77 8.18 22.68 5.14
C ILE A 77 9.63 23.07 5.43
N ALA A 78 10.55 22.77 4.52
CA ALA A 78 11.91 23.28 4.61
C ALA A 78 11.89 24.81 4.41
N ALA A 79 12.48 25.56 5.33
CA ALA A 79 12.38 27.03 5.40
C ALA A 79 13.02 27.80 4.21
N ALA A 80 13.60 27.13 3.21
CA ALA A 80 14.53 27.75 2.26
C ALA A 80 14.30 27.51 0.75
N ASN A 81 13.33 26.69 0.29
CA ASN A 81 13.08 26.52 -1.15
C ASN A 81 11.59 26.31 -1.45
N SER A 82 10.97 27.26 -2.17
CA SER A 82 9.55 27.21 -2.58
C SER A 82 9.23 26.21 -3.68
N ASP A 83 10.24 25.66 -4.36
CA ASP A 83 10.05 24.77 -5.51
C ASP A 83 9.91 23.29 -5.13
N VAL A 84 10.21 22.94 -3.87
CA VAL A 84 10.03 21.60 -3.31
C VAL A 84 8.86 21.68 -2.33
N GLY A 85 7.77 20.96 -2.60
CA GLY A 85 6.60 20.92 -1.73
C GLY A 85 6.93 20.41 -0.32
N PRO A 86 5.98 20.50 0.63
CA PRO A 86 6.16 19.95 1.97
C PRO A 86 6.48 18.46 1.91
N THR A 87 7.22 17.97 2.91
CA THR A 87 7.44 16.54 3.11
C THR A 87 6.55 16.03 4.24
N TRP A 88 6.27 14.74 4.22
CA TRP A 88 5.56 14.05 5.29
C TRP A 88 6.37 12.84 5.75
N ARG A 89 6.17 12.44 7.01
CA ARG A 89 6.71 11.18 7.53
C ARG A 89 5.77 10.54 8.55
N LEU A 90 5.96 9.26 8.84
CA LEU A 90 5.22 8.55 9.89
C LEU A 90 5.54 9.14 11.27
N ALA A 91 4.50 9.49 12.01
CA ALA A 91 4.63 10.10 13.34
C ALA A 91 4.76 9.02 14.42
N TRP A 92 5.96 8.43 14.52
CA TRP A 92 6.29 7.42 15.53
C TRP A 92 6.23 7.99 16.95
N GLN A 93 5.61 7.24 17.87
CA GLN A 93 5.44 7.60 19.27
C GLN A 93 6.33 6.72 20.17
N THR A 94 6.70 7.27 21.33
CA THR A 94 7.37 6.52 22.40
C THR A 94 6.36 5.74 23.23
N VAL A 95 6.83 4.67 23.86
CA VAL A 95 6.05 3.91 24.85
C VAL A 95 5.52 4.83 25.96
N HIS A 96 6.37 5.71 26.51
CA HIS A 96 5.98 6.67 27.53
C HIS A 96 4.79 7.55 27.12
N LYS A 97 4.79 8.09 25.90
CA LYS A 97 3.68 8.91 25.41
C LYS A 97 2.40 8.09 25.23
N CYS A 98 2.49 6.88 24.68
CA CYS A 98 1.34 5.98 24.58
C CYS A 98 0.80 5.58 25.97
N ARG A 99 1.67 5.29 26.95
CA ARG A 99 1.30 4.97 28.34
C ARG A 99 0.50 6.11 28.98
N GLY A 100 1.00 7.34 28.92
CA GLY A 100 0.30 8.50 29.48
C GLY A 100 -1.10 8.69 28.91
N LEU A 101 -1.31 8.34 27.64
CA LEU A 101 -2.63 8.38 27.00
C LEU A 101 -3.54 7.25 27.50
N PHE A 102 -3.03 6.02 27.67
CA PHE A 102 -3.78 4.91 28.27
C PHE A 102 -4.21 5.21 29.71
N GLU A 103 -3.31 5.80 30.51
CA GLU A 103 -3.59 6.21 31.89
C GLU A 103 -4.64 7.32 31.96
N ALA A 104 -4.49 8.38 31.14
CA ALA A 104 -5.42 9.51 31.13
C ALA A 104 -6.84 9.14 30.66
N SER A 105 -6.96 8.06 29.89
CA SER A 105 -8.22 7.64 29.27
C SER A 105 -8.89 6.45 29.95
N GLY A 106 -8.17 5.73 30.82
CA GLY A 106 -8.66 4.51 31.47
C GLY A 106 -8.88 3.34 30.51
N LEU A 107 -8.23 3.36 29.35
CA LEU A 107 -8.44 2.37 28.29
C LEU A 107 -7.72 1.06 28.58
N LYS A 108 -8.33 -0.04 28.14
CA LYS A 108 -7.71 -1.37 28.15
C LYS A 108 -7.17 -1.67 26.76
N LEU A 109 -5.90 -2.02 26.68
CA LEU A 109 -5.27 -2.49 25.46
C LEU A 109 -5.90 -3.84 25.06
N GLU A 110 -6.61 -3.85 23.93
CA GLU A 110 -7.03 -5.09 23.28
C GLU A 110 -5.88 -5.65 22.45
N GLU A 111 -5.62 -6.96 22.57
CA GLU A 111 -4.57 -7.61 21.78
C GLU A 111 -4.85 -7.56 20.27
N GLU A 112 -6.12 -7.36 19.89
CA GLU A 112 -6.57 -7.25 18.50
C GLU A 112 -6.08 -5.96 17.82
N SER A 113 -5.74 -4.94 18.61
CA SER A 113 -5.29 -3.64 18.11
C SER A 113 -3.78 -3.58 17.88
N LEU A 114 -3.01 -4.59 18.29
CA LEU A 114 -1.55 -4.54 18.35
C LEU A 114 -0.90 -5.45 17.30
N VAL A 115 -0.05 -4.87 16.45
CA VAL A 115 0.65 -5.59 15.37
C VAL A 115 2.15 -5.31 15.41
N TYR A 116 2.97 -6.36 15.46
CA TYR A 116 4.42 -6.24 15.33
C TYR A 116 4.84 -6.10 13.85
N LEU A 117 5.52 -5.00 13.54
CA LEU A 117 5.91 -4.66 12.17
C LEU A 117 7.30 -5.20 11.84
N GLY A 118 8.22 -5.21 12.80
CA GLY A 118 9.57 -5.72 12.62
C GLY A 118 10.59 -5.00 13.49
N GLU A 119 11.86 -5.24 13.20
CA GLU A 119 12.99 -4.59 13.85
C GLU A 119 13.92 -3.97 12.82
N ARG A 120 14.55 -2.84 13.17
CA ARG A 120 15.63 -2.24 12.38
C ARG A 120 16.62 -1.56 13.31
N ASN A 121 17.91 -1.89 13.19
CA ASN A 121 19.00 -1.29 13.99
C ASN A 121 18.74 -1.35 15.51
N GLY A 122 18.24 -2.49 16.01
CA GLY A 122 17.90 -2.67 17.43
C GLY A 122 16.61 -1.95 17.88
N VAL A 123 15.91 -1.25 16.99
CA VAL A 123 14.63 -0.58 17.29
C VAL A 123 13.49 -1.48 16.86
N VAL A 124 12.54 -1.71 17.77
CA VAL A 124 11.36 -2.56 17.57
C VAL A 124 10.15 -1.69 17.23
N TYR A 125 9.45 -2.04 16.15
CA TYR A 125 8.35 -1.25 15.60
C TYR A 125 7.02 -1.98 15.71
N TRP A 126 6.00 -1.26 16.21
CA TRP A 126 4.63 -1.74 16.38
C TRP A 126 3.63 -0.79 15.72
N ALA A 127 2.52 -1.32 15.24
CA ALA A 127 1.32 -0.57 14.91
C ALA A 127 0.24 -0.80 15.96
N LEU A 128 -0.53 0.25 16.26
CA LEU A 128 -1.59 0.21 17.26
C LEU A 128 -2.82 0.98 16.76
N ASP A 129 -3.97 0.31 16.64
CA ASP A 129 -5.22 0.96 16.23
C ASP A 129 -5.99 1.56 17.41
N PHE A 130 -6.27 2.86 17.33
CA PHE A 130 -7.00 3.66 18.31
C PHE A 130 -8.44 3.99 17.88
N THR A 131 -9.00 3.34 16.86
CA THR A 131 -10.34 3.67 16.33
C THR A 131 -11.45 3.69 17.37
N ASP A 132 -11.51 2.68 18.23
CA ASP A 132 -12.55 2.54 19.26
C ASP A 132 -12.25 3.36 20.54
N LEU A 133 -11.15 4.10 20.51
CA LEU A 133 -10.63 4.88 21.62
C LEU A 133 -10.93 6.34 21.27
N ASN A 134 -11.88 6.98 21.94
CA ASN A 134 -12.27 8.40 21.76
C ASN A 134 -11.14 9.43 22.04
N LEU A 135 -9.87 9.07 21.81
CA LEU A 135 -8.63 9.82 22.02
C LEU A 135 -8.07 10.45 20.75
N VAL A 136 -8.90 10.51 19.72
CA VAL A 136 -8.65 11.10 18.42
C VAL A 136 -7.91 12.44 18.49
N SER A 137 -8.30 13.29 19.45
CA SER A 137 -7.73 14.62 19.62
C SER A 137 -6.33 14.61 20.24
N GLN A 138 -5.92 13.58 20.98
CA GLN A 138 -4.73 13.67 21.84
C GLN A 138 -3.41 13.49 21.08
N PHE A 139 -3.36 12.71 20.01
CA PHE A 139 -2.17 12.65 19.16
C PHE A 139 -2.10 13.78 18.12
N GLY A 140 -3.26 14.32 17.72
CA GLY A 140 -3.38 15.29 16.63
C GLY A 140 -3.44 16.77 17.02
N SER A 141 -3.51 17.10 18.33
CA SER A 141 -3.78 18.49 18.76
C SER A 141 -2.68 19.18 19.58
N GLU A 142 -1.70 18.46 20.14
CA GLU A 142 -0.80 19.10 21.12
C GLU A 142 0.24 20.06 20.50
N GLU A 143 0.50 20.03 19.18
CA GLU A 143 1.38 21.03 18.52
C GLU A 143 1.01 21.40 17.07
N GLY A 144 -0.14 20.95 16.53
CA GLY A 144 -0.55 21.28 15.15
C GLY A 144 0.39 20.76 14.05
N LYS A 145 1.07 19.63 14.28
CA LYS A 145 2.02 19.01 13.33
C LYS A 145 1.64 17.60 12.88
N ASN A 146 0.71 16.94 13.56
CA ASN A 146 0.39 15.53 13.34
C ASN A 146 -1.08 15.34 12.97
N ALA A 147 -1.37 14.43 12.05
CA ALA A 147 -2.74 14.04 11.73
C ALA A 147 -2.83 12.62 11.18
N TYR A 148 -4.04 12.05 11.23
CA TYR A 148 -4.34 10.77 10.61
C TYR A 148 -4.72 10.96 9.15
N VAL A 149 -3.95 10.40 8.22
CA VAL A 149 -4.11 10.64 6.77
C VAL A 149 -4.29 9.33 6.02
N GLU A 150 -5.15 9.33 5.00
CA GLU A 150 -5.39 8.18 4.13
C GLU A 150 -4.11 7.73 3.40
N LEU A 151 -3.84 6.42 3.38
CA LEU A 151 -2.67 5.86 2.68
C LEU A 151 -2.63 6.24 1.20
N ARG A 152 -3.79 6.33 0.54
CA ARG A 152 -3.87 6.74 -0.86
C ARG A 152 -3.41 8.18 -1.06
N THR A 153 -3.72 9.08 -0.12
CA THR A 153 -3.25 10.47 -0.16
C THR A 153 -1.74 10.53 0.08
N LEU A 154 -1.22 9.76 1.04
CA LEU A 154 0.22 9.67 1.31
C LEU A 154 1.00 9.10 0.12
N MET A 155 0.46 8.07 -0.54
CA MET A 155 1.02 7.47 -1.76
C MET A 155 1.22 8.49 -2.88
N VAL A 156 0.23 9.36 -3.11
CA VAL A 156 0.32 10.40 -4.13
C VAL A 156 1.23 11.55 -3.68
N ALA A 157 1.21 11.89 -2.39
CA ALA A 157 2.01 12.98 -1.81
C ALA A 157 3.51 12.66 -1.67
N ALA A 158 3.90 11.38 -1.72
CA ALA A 158 5.29 10.96 -1.54
C ALA A 158 6.19 11.42 -2.69
N ASP A 159 7.45 11.73 -2.36
CA ASP A 159 8.51 11.76 -3.36
C ASP A 159 8.93 10.33 -3.68
N TRP A 160 8.56 9.84 -4.87
CA TRP A 160 8.85 8.48 -5.30
C TRP A 160 10.34 8.22 -5.57
N SER A 161 11.17 9.27 -5.58
CA SER A 161 12.63 9.16 -5.64
C SER A 161 13.28 9.07 -4.25
N ASP A 162 12.54 9.38 -3.18
CA ASP A 162 13.02 9.25 -1.80
C ASP A 162 12.75 7.83 -1.28
N GLU A 163 13.82 7.04 -1.16
CA GLU A 163 13.79 5.68 -0.63
C GLU A 163 13.22 5.61 0.80
N ASN A 164 13.40 6.65 1.61
CA ASN A 164 12.86 6.66 2.97
C ASN A 164 11.34 6.83 2.95
N ALA A 165 10.82 7.76 2.15
CA ALA A 165 9.38 7.94 1.98
C ALA A 165 8.70 6.67 1.44
N MET A 166 9.35 6.00 0.48
CA MET A 166 8.87 4.71 -0.06
C MET A 166 8.92 3.60 0.99
N GLY A 167 9.98 3.56 1.80
CA GLY A 167 10.10 2.67 2.95
C GLY A 167 9.01 2.90 4.00
N GLU A 168 8.68 4.16 4.31
CA GLU A 168 7.58 4.48 5.23
C GLU A 168 6.21 4.08 4.67
N LEU A 169 5.95 4.26 3.37
CA LEU A 169 4.72 3.78 2.75
C LEU A 169 4.56 2.27 2.87
N SER A 170 5.62 1.49 2.63
CA SER A 170 5.56 0.03 2.76
C SER A 170 5.31 -0.45 4.19
N ILE A 171 5.89 0.23 5.19
CA ILE A 171 5.58 -0.03 6.61
C ILE A 171 4.11 0.26 6.91
N ALA A 172 3.62 1.44 6.51
CA ALA A 172 2.25 1.86 6.78
C ALA A 172 1.23 0.97 6.06
N GLY A 173 1.55 0.54 4.83
CA GLY A 173 0.77 -0.41 4.04
C GLY A 173 0.67 -1.78 4.69
N GLN A 174 1.78 -2.34 5.18
CA GLN A 174 1.79 -3.60 5.93
C GLN A 174 0.94 -3.49 7.20
N ALA A 175 1.14 -2.42 7.97
CA ALA A 175 0.41 -2.18 9.21
C ALA A 175 -1.10 -2.09 8.97
N ARG A 176 -1.54 -1.27 8.00
CA ARG A 176 -2.97 -1.15 7.64
C ARG A 176 -3.56 -2.51 7.26
N ALA A 177 -2.87 -3.26 6.39
CA ALA A 177 -3.37 -4.55 5.91
C ALA A 177 -3.59 -5.56 7.05
N ILE A 178 -2.67 -5.64 8.01
CA ILE A 178 -2.80 -6.57 9.14
C ILE A 178 -3.88 -6.11 10.12
N LEU A 179 -3.92 -4.81 10.45
CA LEU A 179 -4.95 -4.24 11.33
C LEU A 179 -6.37 -4.43 10.76
N GLU A 180 -6.56 -4.12 9.49
CA GLU A 180 -7.85 -4.29 8.80
C GLU A 180 -8.26 -5.77 8.73
N TRP A 181 -7.31 -6.67 8.48
CA TRP A 181 -7.55 -8.11 8.55
C TRP A 181 -8.00 -8.57 9.94
N HIS A 182 -7.43 -8.02 11.03
CA HIS A 182 -7.87 -8.34 12.38
C HIS A 182 -9.33 -7.95 12.62
N GLY A 183 -9.76 -6.79 12.13
CA GLY A 183 -11.15 -6.33 12.21
C GLY A 183 -12.13 -7.22 11.42
N LEU A 184 -11.71 -7.74 10.26
CA LEU A 184 -12.55 -8.61 9.43
C LEU A 184 -12.64 -10.07 9.93
N CYS A 185 -11.60 -10.57 10.61
CA CYS A 185 -11.46 -11.99 10.96
C CYS A 185 -11.67 -12.28 12.45
N GLN A 186 -12.59 -11.58 13.13
CA GLN A 186 -12.84 -11.75 14.56
C GLN A 186 -13.40 -13.14 14.93
N PHE A 187 -14.14 -13.79 14.01
CA PHE A 187 -14.77 -15.08 14.22
C PHE A 187 -14.25 -16.17 13.28
N CYS A 188 -14.29 -17.42 13.74
CA CYS A 188 -13.79 -18.56 12.99
C CYS A 188 -14.77 -18.92 11.85
N GLY A 189 -14.34 -18.79 10.60
CA GLY A 189 -15.14 -19.18 9.43
C GLY A 189 -15.54 -20.66 9.35
N ARG A 190 -15.01 -21.53 10.23
CA ARG A 190 -15.41 -22.95 10.31
C ARG A 190 -16.51 -23.21 11.34
N CYS A 191 -16.47 -22.56 12.50
CA CYS A 191 -17.33 -22.91 13.64
C CYS A 191 -18.02 -21.72 14.33
N GLY A 192 -17.78 -20.49 13.85
CA GLY A 192 -18.38 -19.27 14.40
C GLY A 192 -17.80 -18.79 15.74
N THR A 193 -16.96 -19.57 16.42
CA THR A 193 -16.34 -19.15 17.69
C THR A 193 -15.37 -17.98 17.49
N LYS A 194 -15.28 -17.08 18.48
CA LYS A 194 -14.30 -15.99 18.51
C LYS A 194 -12.87 -16.53 18.33
N THR A 195 -12.06 -15.77 17.62
CA THR A 195 -10.63 -16.04 17.44
C THR A 195 -9.81 -15.05 18.23
N SER A 196 -8.63 -15.45 18.70
CA SER A 196 -7.68 -14.55 19.36
C SER A 196 -6.44 -14.33 18.48
N PRO A 197 -5.86 -13.11 18.46
CA PRO A 197 -4.54 -12.88 17.89
C PRO A 197 -3.49 -13.78 18.54
N GLN A 198 -2.49 -14.17 17.77
CA GLN A 198 -1.29 -14.88 18.21
C GLN A 198 -0.10 -14.40 17.38
N LYS A 199 1.12 -14.70 17.85
CA LYS A 199 2.36 -14.34 17.14
C LYS A 199 2.41 -12.84 16.81
N ALA A 200 2.11 -11.99 17.82
CA ALA A 200 2.10 -10.53 17.72
C ALA A 200 1.29 -9.96 16.53
N GLY A 201 0.07 -10.47 16.35
CA GLY A 201 -0.84 -10.02 15.31
C GLY A 201 -0.59 -10.66 13.94
N ARG A 202 0.35 -11.60 13.79
CA ARG A 202 0.62 -12.27 12.49
C ARG A 202 -0.25 -13.50 12.23
N ARG A 203 -1.07 -13.90 13.22
CA ARG A 203 -1.95 -15.06 13.13
C ARG A 203 -3.17 -14.85 14.02
N ARG A 204 -4.29 -15.48 13.69
CA ARG A 204 -5.44 -15.65 14.59
C ARG A 204 -5.68 -17.13 14.84
N HIS A 205 -6.11 -17.48 16.04
CA HIS A 205 -6.40 -18.86 16.44
C HIS A 205 -7.82 -18.97 16.99
N CYS A 206 -8.55 -19.99 16.55
CA CYS A 206 -9.90 -20.24 17.05
C CYS A 206 -9.85 -20.71 18.51
N GLN A 207 -10.63 -20.05 19.38
CA GLN A 207 -10.67 -20.36 20.82
C GLN A 207 -11.44 -21.65 21.16
N ASN A 208 -12.08 -22.29 20.17
CA ASN A 208 -12.75 -23.56 20.38
C ASN A 208 -11.73 -24.71 20.37
N ASP A 209 -11.63 -25.41 21.50
CA ASP A 209 -10.70 -26.53 21.69
C ASP A 209 -10.88 -27.69 20.70
N ASN A 210 -12.09 -27.86 20.16
CA ASN A 210 -12.37 -28.90 19.16
C ASN A 210 -12.05 -28.42 17.73
N CYS A 211 -11.88 -27.11 17.51
CA CYS A 211 -11.59 -26.54 16.19
C CYS A 211 -10.11 -26.24 16.02
N LYS A 212 -9.53 -25.42 16.92
CA LYS A 212 -8.12 -24.98 16.95
C LYS A 212 -7.53 -24.53 15.59
N LYS A 213 -8.39 -24.08 14.67
CA LYS A 213 -7.95 -23.63 13.33
C LYS A 213 -7.19 -22.31 13.45
N SER A 214 -6.08 -22.22 12.73
CA SER A 214 -5.32 -20.99 12.56
C SER A 214 -5.69 -20.30 11.25
N PHE A 215 -5.66 -18.97 11.30
CA PHE A 215 -5.91 -18.08 10.18
C PHE A 215 -4.72 -17.13 10.03
N TYR A 216 -4.35 -16.85 8.78
CA TYR A 216 -3.25 -15.96 8.42
C TYR A 216 -3.81 -14.73 7.69
N PRO A 217 -3.08 -13.60 7.68
CA PRO A 217 -3.46 -12.42 6.92
C PRO A 217 -3.82 -12.75 5.48
N ARG A 218 -4.93 -12.19 5.00
CA ARG A 218 -5.42 -12.38 3.64
C ARG A 218 -4.66 -11.45 2.68
N VAL A 219 -4.20 -12.01 1.56
CA VAL A 219 -3.66 -11.27 0.41
C VAL A 219 -4.39 -11.78 -0.83
N ASP A 220 -5.05 -10.89 -1.56
CA ASP A 220 -5.84 -11.24 -2.74
C ASP A 220 -5.02 -10.99 -4.02
N PRO A 221 -4.56 -12.04 -4.73
CA PRO A 221 -3.78 -11.88 -5.95
C PRO A 221 -4.63 -11.32 -7.09
N VAL A 222 -4.08 -10.34 -7.80
CA VAL A 222 -4.70 -9.65 -8.94
C VAL A 222 -3.67 -9.57 -10.05
N VAL A 223 -3.98 -10.12 -11.22
CA VAL A 223 -3.13 -9.92 -12.41
C VAL A 223 -3.43 -8.55 -12.99
N ILE A 224 -2.40 -7.85 -13.46
CA ILE A 224 -2.52 -6.59 -14.21
C ILE A 224 -1.62 -6.68 -15.43
N MET A 225 -2.17 -6.44 -16.61
CA MET A 225 -1.49 -6.75 -17.85
C MET A 225 -1.58 -5.63 -18.88
N LEU A 226 -0.44 -5.33 -19.49
CA LEU A 226 -0.39 -4.53 -20.71
C LEU A 226 -0.41 -5.47 -21.91
N VAL A 227 -1.50 -5.43 -22.67
CA VAL A 227 -1.67 -6.25 -23.87
C VAL A 227 -1.06 -5.52 -25.07
N ILE A 228 -0.12 -6.17 -25.77
CA ILE A 228 0.72 -5.58 -26.80
C ILE A 228 0.44 -6.23 -28.15
N ASP A 229 0.19 -5.40 -29.16
CA ASP A 229 0.22 -5.77 -30.56
C ASP A 229 1.62 -5.42 -31.12
N LYS A 230 2.48 -6.46 -31.21
CA LYS A 230 3.86 -6.31 -31.67
C LYS A 230 3.94 -5.82 -33.13
N ALA A 231 2.98 -6.21 -33.98
CA ALA A 231 3.04 -5.96 -35.42
C ALA A 231 2.72 -4.50 -35.77
N ASN A 232 1.79 -3.89 -35.02
CA ASN A 232 1.34 -2.51 -35.26
C ASN A 232 1.89 -1.49 -34.24
N ASP A 233 2.84 -1.91 -33.39
CA ASP A 233 3.49 -1.10 -32.36
C ASP A 233 2.52 -0.29 -31.46
N ARG A 234 1.51 -0.99 -30.93
CA ARG A 234 0.44 -0.42 -30.12
C ARG A 234 0.13 -1.30 -28.91
N ALA A 235 -0.44 -0.70 -27.88
CA ALA A 235 -0.87 -1.41 -26.68
C ALA A 235 -2.34 -1.12 -26.39
N LEU A 236 -3.04 -2.11 -25.83
CA LEU A 236 -4.43 -1.96 -25.43
C LEU A 236 -4.47 -1.34 -24.04
N LEU A 237 -5.24 -0.26 -23.92
CA LEU A 237 -5.59 0.35 -22.64
C LEU A 237 -7.11 0.39 -22.50
N SER A 238 -7.59 0.29 -21.27
CA SER A 238 -9.00 0.37 -20.94
C SER A 238 -9.31 1.52 -20.00
N ARG A 239 -10.61 1.84 -19.91
CA ARG A 239 -11.16 2.84 -19.03
C ARG A 239 -12.37 2.27 -18.30
N GLN A 240 -12.42 2.50 -17.00
CA GLN A 240 -13.55 2.13 -16.15
C GLN A 240 -14.34 3.37 -15.77
N SER A 241 -15.67 3.25 -15.65
CA SER A 241 -16.57 4.36 -15.31
C SER A 241 -16.26 5.00 -13.95
N ARG A 242 -15.66 4.23 -13.03
CA ARG A 242 -15.23 4.69 -11.70
C ARG A 242 -13.95 5.53 -11.70
N PHE A 243 -13.21 5.56 -12.81
CA PHE A 243 -11.96 6.31 -12.91
C PHE A 243 -12.22 7.79 -13.19
N VAL A 244 -11.24 8.63 -12.86
CA VAL A 244 -11.24 10.04 -13.27
C VAL A 244 -11.38 10.06 -14.80
N SER A 245 -12.27 10.91 -15.30
CA SER A 245 -12.55 11.02 -16.73
C SER A 245 -11.25 11.14 -17.52
N ARG A 246 -11.08 10.34 -18.59
CA ARG A 246 -9.88 10.28 -19.46
C ARG A 246 -8.66 9.53 -18.88
N MET A 247 -8.79 8.83 -17.75
CA MET A 247 -7.75 7.89 -17.30
C MET A 247 -7.82 6.59 -18.10
N TRP A 248 -6.70 6.20 -18.70
CA TRP A 248 -6.53 4.92 -19.40
C TRP A 248 -5.49 4.08 -18.68
N SER A 249 -5.77 2.79 -18.45
CA SER A 249 -4.92 1.89 -17.67
C SER A 249 -4.84 0.51 -18.31
N CYS A 250 -3.92 -0.32 -17.80
CA CYS A 250 -3.90 -1.76 -18.05
C CYS A 250 -5.20 -2.43 -17.60
N LEU A 251 -5.52 -3.57 -18.22
CA LEU A 251 -6.54 -4.51 -17.74
C LEU A 251 -6.07 -5.16 -16.43
N ALA A 252 -7.02 -5.53 -15.55
CA ALA A 252 -6.67 -6.21 -14.30
C ALA A 252 -7.86 -6.96 -13.70
N GLY A 253 -7.59 -8.14 -13.16
CA GLY A 253 -8.62 -8.94 -12.51
C GLY A 253 -8.08 -9.99 -11.53
N PHE A 254 -8.99 -10.56 -10.76
CA PHE A 254 -8.65 -11.51 -9.69
C PHE A 254 -8.30 -12.86 -10.28
N ILE A 255 -7.41 -13.60 -9.62
CA ILE A 255 -7.18 -15.00 -9.96
C ILE A 255 -8.35 -15.84 -9.43
N GLU A 256 -8.73 -16.87 -10.17
CA GLU A 256 -9.67 -17.88 -9.70
C GLU A 256 -8.99 -19.07 -9.00
N PRO A 257 -9.66 -19.74 -8.05
CA PRO A 257 -9.12 -20.96 -7.44
C PRO A 257 -8.84 -22.05 -8.48
N GLY A 258 -7.59 -22.49 -8.55
CA GLY A 258 -7.15 -23.51 -9.51
C GLY A 258 -6.58 -22.95 -10.81
N GLU A 259 -6.50 -21.63 -10.95
CA GLU A 259 -5.97 -20.92 -12.10
C GLU A 259 -4.49 -20.51 -11.90
N SER A 260 -3.66 -20.61 -12.94
CA SER A 260 -2.33 -20.00 -12.98
C SER A 260 -2.41 -18.48 -13.22
N LEU A 261 -1.34 -17.73 -12.93
CA LEU A 261 -1.32 -16.29 -13.20
C LEU A 261 -1.44 -16.00 -14.71
N GLU A 262 -0.81 -16.82 -15.55
CA GLU A 262 -0.87 -16.71 -17.00
C GLU A 262 -2.24 -17.07 -17.57
N GLU A 263 -2.94 -18.02 -16.94
CA GLU A 263 -4.33 -18.36 -17.27
C GLU A 263 -5.27 -17.21 -16.92
N ALA A 264 -5.11 -16.59 -15.73
CA ALA A 264 -5.87 -15.42 -15.32
C ALA A 264 -5.67 -14.25 -16.29
N VAL A 265 -4.43 -13.97 -16.71
CA VAL A 265 -4.15 -12.93 -17.72
C VAL A 265 -4.90 -13.20 -19.02
N LYS A 266 -4.94 -14.45 -19.48
CA LYS A 266 -5.64 -14.84 -20.71
C LYS A 266 -7.16 -14.70 -20.55
N ARG A 267 -7.71 -15.22 -19.45
CA ARG A 267 -9.15 -15.18 -19.17
C ARG A 267 -9.65 -13.74 -19.05
N GLU A 268 -9.05 -12.93 -18.19
CA GLU A 268 -9.44 -11.54 -17.96
C GLU A 268 -9.34 -10.70 -19.25
N THR A 269 -8.30 -10.91 -20.07
CA THR A 269 -8.19 -10.22 -21.36
C THR A 269 -9.31 -10.63 -22.33
N GLN A 270 -9.69 -11.91 -22.34
CA GLN A 270 -10.76 -12.42 -23.17
C GLN A 270 -12.15 -11.95 -22.70
N GLU A 271 -12.39 -11.94 -21.39
CA GLU A 271 -13.64 -11.53 -20.75
C GLU A 271 -13.90 -10.02 -20.92
N GLU A 272 -12.92 -9.18 -20.57
CA GLU A 272 -13.13 -7.73 -20.54
C GLU A 272 -13.15 -7.10 -21.95
N VAL A 273 -12.34 -7.62 -22.89
CA VAL A 273 -12.12 -6.96 -24.20
C VAL A 273 -12.15 -7.90 -25.41
N GLY A 274 -12.38 -9.20 -25.22
CA GLY A 274 -12.51 -10.15 -26.32
C GLY A 274 -11.21 -10.52 -27.05
N ILE A 275 -10.05 -10.12 -26.52
CA ILE A 275 -8.76 -10.31 -27.19
C ILE A 275 -8.10 -11.63 -26.73
N GLU A 276 -7.73 -12.46 -27.71
CA GLU A 276 -6.92 -13.64 -27.47
C GLU A 276 -5.45 -13.24 -27.30
N VAL A 277 -4.82 -13.72 -26.23
CA VAL A 277 -3.39 -13.49 -25.97
C VAL A 277 -2.58 -14.79 -25.97
N GLY A 278 -1.34 -14.69 -26.43
CA GLY A 278 -0.41 -15.80 -26.56
C GLY A 278 0.55 -15.88 -25.39
N GLU A 279 1.77 -15.41 -25.64
CA GLU A 279 2.85 -15.33 -24.68
C GLU A 279 2.52 -14.29 -23.59
N VAL A 280 2.81 -14.66 -22.34
CA VAL A 280 2.60 -13.85 -21.14
C VAL A 280 3.93 -13.82 -20.38
N ILE A 281 4.46 -12.62 -20.12
CA ILE A 281 5.77 -12.40 -19.50
C ILE A 281 5.57 -11.63 -18.20
N TYR A 282 6.04 -12.18 -17.09
CA TYR A 282 6.04 -11.50 -15.80
C TYR A 282 6.97 -10.29 -15.83
N HIS A 283 6.50 -9.18 -15.28
CA HIS A 283 7.27 -7.94 -15.15
C HIS A 283 7.70 -7.69 -13.70
N SER A 284 6.75 -7.52 -12.79
CA SER A 284 7.01 -7.24 -11.37
C SER A 284 5.73 -7.40 -10.54
N SER A 285 5.81 -7.25 -9.22
CA SER A 285 4.66 -7.30 -8.32
C SER A 285 4.63 -6.10 -7.38
N GLN A 286 3.44 -5.63 -7.03
CA GLN A 286 3.21 -4.52 -6.11
C GLN A 286 2.14 -4.89 -5.07
N PRO A 287 2.47 -4.88 -3.76
CA PRO A 287 1.45 -4.90 -2.71
C PRO A 287 0.55 -3.66 -2.84
N TRP A 288 -0.76 -3.84 -2.68
CA TRP A 288 -1.74 -2.77 -2.84
C TRP A 288 -2.70 -2.70 -1.66
N PRO A 289 -2.22 -2.21 -0.50
CA PRO A 289 -2.99 -2.03 0.71
C PRO A 289 -3.75 -0.70 0.68
N VAL A 290 -4.36 -0.36 -0.46
CA VAL A 290 -5.24 0.81 -0.62
C VAL A 290 -6.53 0.45 -1.36
N GLY A 291 -6.82 -0.84 -1.46
CA GLY A 291 -8.10 -1.37 -1.93
C GLY A 291 -9.26 -1.07 -0.97
N PRO A 292 -10.50 -1.48 -1.33
CA PRO A 292 -11.67 -1.32 -0.48
C PRO A 292 -11.46 -1.95 0.90
N SER A 293 -12.11 -1.41 1.95
CA SER A 293 -11.89 -1.88 3.32
C SER A 293 -12.25 -3.33 3.60
N SER A 294 -13.04 -3.97 2.72
CA SER A 294 -13.32 -5.40 2.78
C SER A 294 -12.17 -6.29 2.27
N MET A 295 -11.10 -5.67 1.76
CA MET A 295 -9.98 -6.33 1.09
C MET A 295 -8.67 -5.70 1.58
N PRO A 296 -8.10 -6.22 2.68
CA PRO A 296 -7.02 -5.56 3.39
C PRO A 296 -5.77 -5.30 2.55
N CYS A 297 -5.44 -6.23 1.66
CA CYS A 297 -4.31 -6.12 0.75
C CYS A 297 -4.53 -6.94 -0.52
N GLN A 298 -4.42 -6.29 -1.67
CA GLN A 298 -4.29 -6.98 -2.94
C GLN A 298 -2.80 -7.15 -3.27
N LEU A 299 -2.43 -8.21 -3.99
CA LEU A 299 -1.10 -8.33 -4.59
C LEU A 299 -1.25 -8.16 -6.10
N MET A 300 -0.87 -7.00 -6.61
CA MET A 300 -0.88 -6.73 -8.05
C MET A 300 0.32 -7.43 -8.68
N VAL A 301 0.08 -8.28 -9.66
CA VAL A 301 1.11 -9.03 -10.39
C VAL A 301 1.10 -8.59 -11.84
N GLY A 302 2.14 -7.87 -12.24
CA GLY A 302 2.26 -7.20 -13.52
C GLY A 302 2.78 -8.13 -14.63
N PHE A 303 2.12 -8.09 -15.78
CA PHE A 303 2.48 -8.87 -16.96
C PHE A 303 2.47 -8.05 -18.25
N PHE A 304 3.34 -8.45 -19.19
CA PHE A 304 3.15 -8.16 -20.60
C PHE A 304 2.46 -9.35 -21.27
N ALA A 305 1.41 -9.09 -22.04
CA ALA A 305 0.69 -10.12 -22.79
C ALA A 305 0.69 -9.77 -24.27
N PHE A 306 0.87 -10.76 -25.15
CA PHE A 306 0.97 -10.49 -26.59
C PHE A 306 -0.27 -10.95 -27.34
N ALA A 307 -0.92 -10.01 -28.02
CA ALA A 307 -2.18 -10.25 -28.70
C ALA A 307 -2.02 -11.15 -29.94
N LYS A 308 -3.01 -12.02 -30.13
CA LYS A 308 -3.19 -12.89 -31.30
C LYS A 308 -4.39 -12.48 -32.14
N SER A 309 -5.38 -11.83 -31.53
CA SER A 309 -6.51 -11.18 -32.20
C SER A 309 -6.50 -9.67 -31.92
N PHE A 310 -7.27 -8.89 -32.69
CA PHE A 310 -7.22 -7.42 -32.64
C PHE A 310 -8.59 -6.73 -32.59
N ASP A 311 -9.67 -7.48 -32.82
CA ASP A 311 -11.04 -6.97 -32.78
C ASP A 311 -11.51 -6.88 -31.33
N ILE A 312 -11.63 -5.65 -30.82
CA ILE A 312 -12.02 -5.39 -29.44
C ILE A 312 -13.53 -5.56 -29.28
N CYS A 313 -13.94 -6.38 -28.31
CA CYS A 313 -15.32 -6.51 -27.85
C CYS A 313 -15.37 -6.21 -26.34
N VAL A 314 -15.74 -4.98 -25.98
CA VAL A 314 -15.72 -4.51 -24.59
C VAL A 314 -16.93 -5.04 -23.83
N ASP A 315 -16.72 -5.69 -22.68
CA ASP A 315 -17.79 -5.91 -21.71
C ASP A 315 -18.16 -4.58 -21.02
N LYS A 316 -19.33 -4.05 -21.38
CA LYS A 316 -19.85 -2.78 -20.86
C LYS A 316 -20.35 -2.86 -19.41
N ASN A 317 -20.43 -4.05 -18.82
CA ASN A 317 -20.72 -4.19 -17.39
C ASN A 317 -19.53 -3.77 -16.53
N GLU A 318 -18.29 -3.99 -17.02
CA GLU A 318 -17.07 -3.76 -16.27
C GLU A 318 -16.28 -2.55 -16.77
N LEU A 319 -16.17 -2.40 -18.09
CA LEU A 319 -15.39 -1.36 -18.75
C LEU A 319 -16.28 -0.36 -19.48
N GLU A 320 -15.90 0.92 -19.38
CA GLU A 320 -16.52 1.96 -20.17
C GLU A 320 -16.02 1.91 -21.62
N ASP A 321 -14.72 1.70 -21.82
CA ASP A 321 -14.11 1.63 -23.14
C ASP A 321 -12.75 0.89 -23.12
N ALA A 322 -12.32 0.39 -24.28
CA ALA A 322 -10.98 -0.16 -24.48
C ALA A 322 -10.52 0.11 -25.92
N GLN A 323 -9.27 0.55 -26.07
CA GLN A 323 -8.74 0.98 -27.36
C GLN A 323 -7.27 0.59 -27.51
N TRP A 324 -6.87 0.39 -28.75
CA TRP A 324 -5.46 0.29 -29.12
C TRP A 324 -4.85 1.68 -29.24
N HIS A 325 -3.76 1.92 -28.51
CA HIS A 325 -3.03 3.19 -28.54
C HIS A 325 -1.61 2.98 -29.08
N SER A 326 -1.23 3.85 -30.01
CA SER A 326 0.13 3.82 -30.56
C SER A 326 1.15 4.09 -29.46
N ARG A 327 2.34 3.52 -29.60
CA ARG A 327 3.46 3.83 -28.69
C ARG A 327 3.75 5.33 -28.59
N GLU A 328 3.61 6.05 -29.70
CA GLU A 328 3.81 7.50 -29.74
C GLU A 328 2.80 8.25 -28.87
N ASP A 329 1.51 7.90 -28.95
CA ASP A 329 0.46 8.53 -28.14
C ASP A 329 0.63 8.24 -26.66
N VAL A 330 1.02 7.00 -26.32
CA VAL A 330 1.31 6.61 -24.93
C VAL A 330 2.52 7.37 -24.39
N ARG A 331 3.59 7.55 -25.17
CA ARG A 331 4.74 8.39 -24.78
C ARG A 331 4.33 9.84 -24.54
N LYS A 332 3.50 10.42 -25.41
CA LYS A 332 2.95 11.76 -25.21
C LYS A 332 2.16 11.82 -23.90
N ALA A 333 1.26 10.87 -23.64
CA ALA A 333 0.48 10.82 -22.41
C ALA A 333 1.36 10.75 -21.14
N LEU A 334 2.46 9.98 -21.18
CA LEU A 334 3.43 9.91 -20.08
C LEU A 334 4.16 11.26 -19.85
N THR A 335 4.46 12.01 -20.91
CA THR A 335 5.12 13.33 -20.81
C THR A 335 4.18 14.45 -20.38
N PHE A 336 2.92 14.41 -20.80
CA PHE A 336 1.92 15.43 -20.50
C PHE A 336 1.36 15.32 -19.08
N ALA A 337 1.50 14.16 -18.45
CA ALA A 337 0.98 13.98 -17.12
C ALA A 337 1.76 14.80 -16.09
N GLU A 338 1.10 15.83 -15.53
CA GLU A 338 1.63 16.69 -14.47
C GLU A 338 1.72 15.95 -13.12
N TYR A 339 2.28 14.74 -13.07
CA TYR A 339 2.35 13.93 -11.85
C TYR A 339 3.06 14.65 -10.71
N LYS A 340 4.11 15.42 -11.02
CA LYS A 340 4.83 16.25 -10.04
C LYS A 340 3.92 17.32 -9.43
N LYS A 341 3.04 17.92 -10.21
CA LYS A 341 2.07 18.90 -9.71
C LYS A 341 1.03 18.23 -8.83
N ALA A 342 0.48 17.08 -9.23
CA ALA A 342 -0.47 16.31 -8.43
C ALA A 342 0.16 15.84 -7.10
N GLN A 343 1.44 15.43 -7.14
CA GLN A 343 2.24 15.09 -5.98
C GLN A 343 2.39 16.29 -5.04
N ILE A 344 2.86 17.44 -5.54
CA ILE A 344 3.03 18.67 -4.75
C ILE A 344 1.69 19.12 -4.14
N THR A 345 0.61 19.14 -4.92
CA THR A 345 -0.74 19.46 -4.43
C THR A 345 -1.16 18.53 -3.31
N SER A 346 -0.94 17.21 -3.48
CA SER A 346 -1.25 16.22 -2.45
C SER A 346 -0.38 16.39 -1.21
N ALA A 347 0.89 16.76 -1.37
CA ALA A 347 1.78 17.05 -0.25
C ALA A 347 1.31 18.27 0.55
N PHE A 348 0.93 19.36 -0.12
CA PHE A 348 0.32 20.52 0.55
C PHE A 348 -0.98 20.17 1.26
N ARG A 349 -1.80 19.30 0.67
CA ARG A 349 -3.00 18.79 1.32
C ARG A 349 -2.66 18.02 2.61
N VAL A 350 -1.66 17.14 2.60
CA VAL A 350 -1.17 16.47 3.83
C VAL A 350 -0.72 17.50 4.86
N HIS A 351 0.07 18.48 4.44
CA HIS A 351 0.56 19.55 5.32
C HIS A 351 -0.58 20.35 5.98
N HIS A 352 -1.61 20.71 5.21
CA HIS A 352 -2.79 21.40 5.73
C HIS A 352 -3.60 20.56 6.72
N ILE A 353 -3.75 19.26 6.44
CA ILE A 353 -4.42 18.31 7.36
C ILE A 353 -3.63 18.24 8.68
N CYS A 354 -2.30 18.13 8.64
CA CYS A 354 -1.44 18.15 9.82
C CYS A 354 -1.53 19.47 10.60
N GLY A 355 -1.70 20.60 9.91
CA GLY A 355 -1.90 21.92 10.51
C GLY A 355 -3.29 22.20 11.07
N GLY A 356 -4.21 21.22 11.07
CA GLY A 356 -5.57 21.37 11.59
C GLY A 356 -6.52 22.15 10.67
N VAL A 357 -6.15 22.37 9.41
CA VAL A 357 -6.99 23.04 8.41
C VAL A 357 -7.76 21.96 7.64
N GLU A 358 -8.90 21.51 8.17
CA GLU A 358 -9.79 20.60 7.45
C GLU A 358 -10.48 21.35 6.29
N LYS A 359 -9.98 21.18 5.06
CA LYS A 359 -10.79 21.42 3.85
C LYS A 359 -11.17 20.07 3.25
N GLY A 360 -12.44 19.71 3.42
CA GLY A 360 -13.04 18.53 2.80
C GLY A 360 -13.14 18.69 1.28
N GLN A 361 -12.11 18.25 0.55
CA GLN A 361 -12.16 18.08 -0.91
C GLN A 361 -11.67 16.68 -1.25
N GLY A 362 -12.43 15.90 -2.04
CA GLY A 362 -12.09 14.52 -2.40
C GLY A 362 -10.94 14.44 -3.39
N LEU A 363 -10.27 13.29 -3.50
CA LEU A 363 -9.15 13.07 -4.44
C LEU A 363 -9.54 13.32 -5.91
N ALA A 364 -10.83 13.18 -6.24
CA ALA A 364 -11.35 13.41 -7.59
C ALA A 364 -11.29 14.88 -8.03
N SER A 365 -11.28 15.85 -7.11
CA SER A 365 -11.17 17.27 -7.45
C SER A 365 -9.73 17.71 -7.71
N ASP A 366 -8.74 16.99 -7.18
CA ASP A 366 -7.31 17.36 -7.30
C ASP A 366 -6.76 17.09 -8.73
N PHE A 367 -7.47 16.29 -9.54
CA PHE A 367 -7.19 16.07 -10.95
C PHE A 367 -8.02 16.95 -11.91
N ASN A 368 -8.97 17.74 -11.39
CA ASN A 368 -9.68 18.74 -12.19
C ASN A 368 -8.83 20.01 -12.27
N VAL A 369 -7.86 20.02 -13.16
CA VAL A 369 -7.12 21.23 -13.54
C VAL A 369 -8.04 22.09 -14.40
N GLU A 370 -8.49 23.23 -13.87
CA GLU A 370 -9.03 24.31 -14.70
C GLU A 370 -7.88 24.98 -15.47
N THR A 371 -8.08 25.10 -16.79
CA THR A 371 -7.40 25.97 -17.76
C THR A 371 -6.04 25.52 -18.33
N GLY A 372 -6.14 24.77 -19.44
CA GLY A 372 -5.10 24.43 -20.43
C GLY A 372 -5.68 23.34 -21.35
N GLU A 373 -5.29 23.23 -22.63
CA GLU A 373 -5.77 22.15 -23.52
C GLU A 373 -5.58 20.79 -22.83
N LEU A 374 -6.68 20.21 -22.33
CA LEU A 374 -6.64 18.97 -21.57
C LEU A 374 -6.09 17.88 -22.48
N ALA A 375 -5.00 17.24 -22.06
CA ALA A 375 -4.42 16.11 -22.77
C ALA A 375 -5.54 15.07 -23.09
N PRO A 376 -5.55 14.51 -24.30
CA PRO A 376 -6.60 13.59 -24.74
C PRO A 376 -6.63 12.29 -23.92
N MET A 377 -5.53 11.97 -23.25
CA MET A 377 -5.32 10.78 -22.42
C MET A 377 -4.35 11.12 -21.28
N PHE A 378 -4.60 10.53 -20.11
CA PHE A 378 -3.56 10.34 -19.10
C PHE A 378 -3.59 8.91 -18.58
N VAL A 379 -2.44 8.44 -18.08
CA VAL A 379 -2.27 7.10 -17.49
C VAL A 379 -2.02 7.22 -15.97
N PRO A 380 -2.12 6.13 -15.19
CA PRO A 380 -1.80 6.15 -13.76
C PRO A 380 -0.42 6.77 -13.48
N GLY A 381 -0.28 7.39 -12.31
CA GLY A 381 0.99 7.99 -11.88
C GLY A 381 2.06 6.97 -11.52
N PRO A 382 3.31 7.42 -11.36
CA PRO A 382 4.48 6.55 -11.13
C PRO A 382 4.49 5.79 -9.81
N PHE A 383 3.46 5.95 -8.97
CA PHE A 383 3.21 5.10 -7.79
C PHE A 383 2.50 3.78 -8.13
N ALA A 384 1.94 3.64 -9.34
CA ALA A 384 1.14 2.49 -9.73
C ALA A 384 1.91 1.55 -10.66
N ILE A 385 1.82 0.24 -10.43
CA ILE A 385 2.41 -0.79 -11.30
C ILE A 385 1.97 -0.68 -12.77
N ALA A 386 0.75 -0.19 -13.03
CA ALA A 386 0.27 0.11 -14.38
C ALA A 386 1.17 1.13 -15.09
N HIS A 387 1.61 2.19 -14.39
CA HIS A 387 2.54 3.17 -14.92
C HIS A 387 3.86 2.50 -15.30
N HIS A 388 4.40 1.64 -14.43
CA HIS A 388 5.66 0.95 -14.69
C HIS A 388 5.55 0.03 -15.92
N LEU A 389 4.48 -0.76 -16.06
CA LEU A 389 4.22 -1.56 -17.26
C LEU A 389 4.16 -0.70 -18.53
N ILE A 390 3.35 0.35 -18.51
CA ILE A 390 3.13 1.26 -19.65
C ILE A 390 4.45 1.96 -20.02
N SER A 391 5.18 2.46 -19.04
CA SER A 391 6.43 3.20 -19.21
C SER A 391 7.58 2.32 -19.69
N SER A 392 7.73 1.10 -19.15
CA SER A 392 8.76 0.13 -19.58
C SER A 392 8.51 -0.27 -21.02
N TRP A 393 7.27 -0.66 -21.37
CA TRP A 393 6.93 -0.91 -22.76
C TRP A 393 7.24 0.32 -23.61
N ALA A 394 6.67 1.48 -23.31
CA ALA A 394 6.78 2.69 -24.12
C ALA A 394 8.23 3.11 -24.36
N ASN A 395 9.12 3.01 -23.36
CA ASN A 395 10.50 3.50 -23.46
C ASN A 395 11.50 2.46 -23.99
N GLU A 396 11.36 1.18 -23.64
CA GLU A 396 12.40 0.16 -23.89
C GLU A 396 12.19 -0.60 -25.21
N GLY A 397 10.99 -0.52 -25.80
CA GLY A 397 10.63 -1.29 -27.00
C GLY A 397 10.53 -2.81 -26.70
N VAL A 398 9.87 -3.55 -27.59
CA VAL A 398 9.57 -4.98 -27.34
C VAL A 398 10.83 -5.84 -27.18
N GLY A 399 11.95 -5.45 -27.80
CA GLY A 399 13.23 -6.17 -27.72
C GLY A 399 13.97 -6.04 -26.38
N GLY A 400 13.61 -5.08 -25.52
CA GLY A 400 14.16 -4.93 -24.18
C GLY A 400 13.45 -5.79 -23.12
N LEU A 401 12.23 -6.26 -23.42
CA LEU A 401 11.36 -6.94 -22.45
C LEU A 401 11.60 -8.46 -22.34
N VAL A 402 12.49 -9.02 -23.17
CA VAL A 402 12.69 -10.47 -23.36
C VAL A 402 14.15 -10.89 -23.14
N ASN A 403 15.02 -9.98 -22.67
CA ASN A 403 16.44 -10.27 -22.41
C ASN A 403 16.76 -10.34 -20.93
#